data_AF-A0A7C6RCK6-F1
#
_entry.id   AF-A0A7C6RCK6-F1
#
_cell.length_a   1.000
_cell.length_b   1.000
_cell.length_c   1.000
_cell.angle_alpha   90.00
_cell.angle_beta   90.00
_cell.angle_gamma   90.00
#
_symmetry.space_group_name_H-M   'P 1'
#
loop_
_entity.id
_entity.type
_entity.pdbx_description
1 polymer ?
#
loop_
_entity_poly.entity_id
_entity_poly.type
_entity_poly.pdbx_seq_one_letter_code
_entity_poly.pdbx_strand_id
1 'polypeptide(L)'
;MKITIDGQKYEAQYGEYILDVARRNNIFIPTLCHLEALPGQGNCRLCIVEVLEGKRRRVVVSCSYPVKGEIEVLTNSERIRKMRKNIVRLLAAAAPDSDFMKELQKEYGLQGEERFQVTRGEDCILCGLCVRACEELGIYAISTVNRGITKKVSTPFTEPSEVCIGCGACAYVCPTGSIKVKEEGGKREIWGKTFALLPCPSCGKYFITREELEYVQAKTGLAPEKILCEKCRQEQAGRKMGDVFKDIAMK
;
A
#
# COMPACT_ATOMS: atom_id res chain seq x y z
N MET A 1 -13.38 -25.56 0.19
CA MET A 1 -14.78 -25.10 0.08
C MET A 1 -15.02 -24.50 -1.29
N LYS A 2 -16.27 -24.39 -1.75
CA LYS A 2 -16.60 -23.82 -3.07
C LYS A 2 -17.13 -22.39 -2.93
N ILE A 3 -16.63 -21.50 -3.77
CA ILE A 3 -17.10 -20.13 -3.94
C ILE A 3 -17.37 -19.89 -5.42
N THR A 4 -18.47 -19.23 -5.74
CA THR A 4 -18.79 -18.83 -7.11
C THR A 4 -18.48 -17.35 -7.26
N ILE A 5 -17.64 -16.96 -8.23
CA ILE A 5 -17.35 -15.56 -8.53
C ILE A 5 -17.71 -15.31 -10.00
N ASP A 6 -18.65 -14.38 -10.23
CA ASP A 6 -19.17 -14.02 -11.56
C ASP A 6 -19.58 -15.24 -12.41
N GLY A 7 -20.25 -16.21 -11.76
CA GLY A 7 -20.75 -17.44 -12.38
C GLY A 7 -19.73 -18.59 -12.48
N GLN A 8 -18.45 -18.36 -12.19
CA GLN A 8 -17.41 -19.39 -12.22
C GLN A 8 -17.09 -19.92 -10.82
N LYS A 9 -16.87 -21.23 -10.70
CA LYS A 9 -16.62 -21.89 -9.41
C LYS A 9 -15.12 -21.98 -9.14
N TYR A 10 -14.74 -21.65 -7.91
CA TYR A 10 -13.37 -21.70 -7.41
C TYR A 10 -13.32 -22.43 -6.07
N GLU A 11 -12.15 -22.96 -5.75
CA GLU A 11 -11.86 -23.48 -4.43
C GLU A 11 -11.42 -22.36 -3.51
N ALA A 12 -11.84 -22.38 -2.24
CA ALA A 12 -11.40 -21.47 -1.19
C ALA A 12 -11.11 -22.24 0.11
N GLN A 13 -10.13 -21.76 0.87
CA GLN A 13 -9.87 -22.24 2.23
C GLN A 13 -10.85 -21.60 3.22
N TYR A 14 -11.18 -22.32 4.30
CA TYR A 14 -12.04 -21.76 5.34
C TYR A 14 -11.35 -20.54 5.98
N GLY A 15 -12.04 -19.39 5.98
CA GLY A 15 -11.49 -18.14 6.51
C GLY A 15 -10.67 -17.31 5.53
N GLU A 16 -10.34 -17.83 4.34
CA GLU A 16 -9.68 -17.08 3.27
C GLU A 16 -10.53 -15.87 2.86
N TYR A 17 -9.92 -14.72 2.56
CA TYR A 17 -10.68 -13.54 2.15
C TYR A 17 -11.08 -13.63 0.68
N ILE A 18 -12.25 -13.08 0.33
CA ILE A 18 -12.76 -13.08 -1.06
C ILE A 18 -11.72 -12.48 -2.02
N LEU A 19 -11.04 -11.41 -1.63
CA LEU A 19 -10.04 -10.75 -2.48
C LEU A 19 -8.86 -11.66 -2.81
N ASP A 20 -8.41 -12.47 -1.85
CA ASP A 20 -7.25 -13.36 -2.04
C ASP A 20 -7.61 -14.49 -3.01
N VAL A 21 -8.80 -15.08 -2.85
CA VAL A 21 -9.38 -16.03 -3.81
C VAL A 21 -9.46 -15.42 -5.20
N ALA A 22 -9.98 -14.20 -5.32
CA ALA A 22 -10.14 -13.52 -6.61
C ALA A 22 -8.78 -13.32 -7.30
N ARG A 23 -7.78 -12.81 -6.58
CA ARG A 23 -6.46 -12.50 -7.13
C ARG A 23 -5.70 -13.72 -7.63
N ARG A 24 -5.67 -14.81 -6.86
CA ARG A 24 -4.97 -16.04 -7.31
C ARG A 24 -5.65 -16.72 -8.51
N ASN A 25 -6.89 -16.35 -8.80
CA ASN A 25 -7.64 -16.79 -9.98
C ASN A 25 -7.74 -15.69 -11.07
N ASN A 26 -6.88 -14.66 -11.00
CA ASN A 26 -6.82 -13.56 -11.98
C ASN A 26 -8.12 -12.76 -12.15
N ILE A 27 -8.96 -12.73 -11.12
CA ILE A 27 -10.16 -11.89 -11.08
C ILE A 27 -9.81 -10.54 -10.48
N PHE A 28 -9.95 -9.48 -11.28
CA PHE A 28 -9.63 -8.13 -10.85
C PHE A 28 -10.73 -7.56 -9.93
N ILE A 29 -10.34 -7.22 -8.70
CA ILE A 29 -11.13 -6.41 -7.78
C ILE A 29 -10.28 -5.20 -7.37
N PRO A 30 -10.73 -3.95 -7.62
CA PRO A 30 -9.89 -2.77 -7.42
C PRO A 30 -9.65 -2.49 -5.93
N THR A 31 -8.41 -2.14 -5.59
CA THR A 31 -7.97 -1.81 -4.22
C THR A 31 -6.98 -0.65 -4.21
N LEU A 32 -7.14 0.31 -3.28
CA LEU A 32 -6.14 1.37 -3.04
C LEU A 32 -5.37 1.21 -1.73
N CYS A 33 -5.93 0.47 -0.77
CA CYS A 33 -5.37 0.33 0.59
C CYS A 33 -4.97 -1.13 0.91
N HIS A 34 -4.61 -1.91 -0.11
CA HIS A 34 -4.18 -3.29 0.06
C HIS A 34 -2.91 -3.49 -0.75
N LEU A 35 -1.85 -3.93 -0.08
CA LEU A 35 -0.62 -4.48 -0.69
C LEU A 35 -0.43 -5.91 -0.17
N GLU A 36 0.34 -6.73 -0.87
CA GLU A 36 0.59 -8.13 -0.46
C GLU A 36 1.20 -8.20 0.96
N ALA A 37 2.22 -7.36 1.22
CA ALA A 37 2.82 -7.23 2.54
C ALA A 37 1.93 -6.48 3.56
N LEU A 38 0.87 -5.77 3.10
CA LEU A 38 -0.04 -4.99 3.95
C LEU A 38 -1.50 -5.32 3.60
N PRO A 39 -2.04 -6.46 4.10
CA PRO A 39 -3.39 -6.93 3.78
C PRO A 39 -4.48 -5.90 4.13
N GLY A 40 -5.50 -5.78 3.30
CA GLY A 40 -6.47 -4.68 3.37
C GLY A 40 -7.38 -4.71 4.61
N GLN A 41 -7.65 -3.53 5.17
CA GLN A 41 -8.57 -3.34 6.31
C GLN A 41 -9.92 -2.72 5.90
N GLY A 42 -10.16 -2.54 4.60
CA GLY A 42 -11.38 -1.94 4.09
C GLY A 42 -11.45 -0.41 4.15
N ASN A 43 -10.34 0.29 4.38
CA ASN A 43 -10.32 1.76 4.49
C ASN A 43 -10.78 2.46 3.20
N CYS A 44 -10.23 2.09 2.04
CA CYS A 44 -10.59 2.73 0.76
C CYS A 44 -11.96 2.32 0.20
N ARG A 45 -12.55 1.22 0.69
CA ARG A 45 -13.82 0.63 0.24
C ARG A 45 -13.96 0.31 -1.26
N LEU A 46 -12.95 0.51 -2.10
CA LEU A 46 -13.05 0.26 -3.54
C LEU A 46 -13.28 -1.23 -3.88
N CYS A 47 -12.81 -2.11 -2.99
CA CYS A 47 -12.92 -3.57 -3.07
C CYS A 47 -14.32 -4.13 -2.80
N ILE A 48 -15.36 -3.28 -2.74
CA ILE A 48 -16.73 -3.74 -2.50
C ILE A 48 -17.18 -4.72 -3.58
N VAL A 49 -17.85 -5.77 -3.15
CA VAL A 49 -18.46 -6.81 -3.98
C VAL A 49 -19.82 -7.17 -3.40
N GLU A 50 -20.65 -7.80 -4.21
CA GLU A 50 -21.96 -8.26 -3.78
C GLU A 50 -21.91 -9.76 -3.47
N VAL A 51 -22.29 -10.13 -2.26
CA VAL A 51 -22.35 -11.52 -1.80
C VAL A 51 -23.80 -11.97 -1.73
N LEU A 52 -24.05 -13.13 -2.33
CA LEU A 52 -25.30 -13.87 -2.35
C LEU A 52 -25.11 -15.14 -1.51
N GLU A 53 -25.90 -15.26 -0.45
CA GLU A 53 -25.89 -16.40 0.48
C GLU A 53 -27.33 -16.85 0.71
N GLY A 54 -27.75 -17.89 -0.02
CA GLY A 54 -29.15 -18.28 -0.13
C GLY A 54 -30.02 -17.12 -0.63
N LYS A 55 -31.00 -16.68 0.16
CA LYS A 55 -31.88 -15.54 -0.18
C LYS A 55 -31.30 -14.17 0.24
N ARG A 56 -30.16 -14.13 0.93
CA ARG A 56 -29.59 -12.89 1.45
C ARG A 56 -28.60 -12.30 0.45
N ARG A 57 -28.78 -11.01 0.14
CA ARG A 57 -27.90 -10.22 -0.73
C ARG A 57 -27.28 -9.08 0.05
N ARG A 58 -25.95 -9.01 0.11
CA ARG A 58 -25.21 -8.02 0.91
C ARG A 58 -24.06 -7.43 0.11
N VAL A 59 -23.76 -6.15 0.32
CA VAL A 59 -22.52 -5.55 -0.19
C VAL A 59 -21.48 -5.62 0.92
N VAL A 60 -20.33 -6.20 0.62
CA VAL A 60 -19.24 -6.42 1.58
C VAL A 60 -17.92 -5.93 1.00
N VAL A 61 -16.90 -5.77 1.85
CA VAL A 61 -15.54 -5.49 1.42
C VAL A 61 -14.78 -6.79 1.20
N SER A 62 -14.38 -7.08 -0.04
CA SER A 62 -13.71 -8.36 -0.35
C SER A 62 -12.37 -8.55 0.37
N CYS A 63 -11.66 -7.47 0.69
CA CYS A 63 -10.33 -7.54 1.32
C CYS A 63 -10.32 -8.02 2.77
N SER A 64 -11.47 -8.04 3.45
CA SER A 64 -11.57 -8.47 4.85
C SER A 64 -12.80 -9.32 5.15
N TYR A 65 -13.50 -9.79 4.10
CA TYR A 65 -14.66 -10.66 4.24
C TYR A 65 -14.24 -12.14 4.10
N PRO A 66 -14.26 -12.92 5.18
CA PRO A 66 -13.80 -14.31 5.16
C PRO A 66 -14.86 -15.24 4.55
N VAL A 67 -14.41 -16.19 3.74
CA VAL A 67 -15.24 -17.24 3.16
C VAL A 67 -15.44 -18.34 4.21
N LYS A 68 -16.68 -18.47 4.73
CA LYS A 68 -17.04 -19.44 5.79
C LYS A 68 -17.99 -20.55 5.33
N GLY A 69 -18.51 -20.44 4.12
CA GLY A 69 -19.43 -21.41 3.51
C GLY A 69 -19.53 -21.18 2.02
N GLU A 70 -20.49 -21.85 1.38
CA GLU A 70 -20.78 -21.65 -0.03
C GLU A 70 -21.47 -20.30 -0.24
N ILE A 71 -20.82 -19.43 -1.01
CA ILE A 71 -21.33 -18.11 -1.36
C ILE A 71 -21.13 -17.85 -2.86
N GLU A 72 -21.98 -16.99 -3.41
CA GLU A 72 -21.80 -16.44 -4.75
C GLU A 72 -21.43 -14.95 -4.64
N VAL A 73 -20.47 -14.51 -5.46
CA VAL A 73 -19.90 -13.17 -5.45
C VAL A 73 -20.06 -12.56 -6.82
N LEU A 74 -20.66 -11.37 -6.89
CA LEU A 74 -20.70 -10.54 -8.09
C LEU A 74 -19.73 -9.38 -7.90
N THR A 75 -18.69 -9.32 -8.73
CA THR A 75 -17.61 -8.34 -8.57
C THR A 75 -17.89 -7.03 -9.31
N ASN A 76 -18.80 -7.04 -10.30
CA ASN A 76 -19.02 -5.92 -11.22
C ASN A 76 -20.50 -5.64 -11.55
N SER A 77 -21.42 -5.98 -10.64
CA SER A 77 -22.85 -5.67 -10.83
C SER A 77 -23.08 -4.16 -11.02
N GLU A 78 -24.19 -3.77 -11.66
CA GLU A 78 -24.52 -2.34 -11.88
C GLU A 78 -24.52 -1.54 -10.56
N ARG A 79 -25.02 -2.15 -9.49
CA ARG A 79 -25.00 -1.59 -8.14
C ARG A 79 -23.57 -1.35 -7.65
N ILE A 80 -22.68 -2.33 -7.80
CA ILE A 80 -21.26 -2.19 -7.39
C ILE A 80 -20.56 -1.11 -8.22
N ARG A 81 -20.77 -1.05 -9.53
CA ARG A 81 -20.21 -0.01 -10.40
C ARG A 81 -20.65 1.40 -9.95
N LYS A 82 -21.94 1.59 -9.70
CA LYS A 82 -22.48 2.87 -9.18
C LYS A 82 -21.88 3.25 -7.82
N MET A 83 -21.75 2.28 -6.90
CA MET A 83 -21.17 2.51 -5.58
C MET A 83 -19.67 2.86 -5.66
N ARG A 84 -18.88 2.15 -6.48
CA ARG A 84 -17.46 2.48 -6.69
C ARG A 84 -17.28 3.89 -7.25
N LYS A 85 -18.10 4.31 -8.21
CA LYS A 85 -18.11 5.71 -8.70
C LYS A 85 -18.30 6.71 -7.57
N ASN A 86 -19.27 6.48 -6.68
CA ASN A 86 -19.49 7.36 -5.53
C ASN A 86 -18.32 7.35 -4.52
N ILE A 87 -17.71 6.18 -4.28
CA ILE A 87 -16.52 6.07 -3.44
C ILE A 87 -15.37 6.88 -4.03
N VAL A 88 -15.09 6.75 -5.33
CA VAL A 88 -14.03 7.52 -6.00
C VAL A 88 -14.31 9.02 -5.91
N ARG A 89 -15.58 9.47 -6.08
CA ARG A 89 -15.95 10.89 -5.87
C ARG A 89 -15.61 11.37 -4.45
N LEU A 90 -15.93 10.57 -3.41
CA LEU A 90 -15.63 10.93 -2.03
C LEU A 90 -14.12 10.98 -1.74
N LEU A 91 -13.37 10.01 -2.25
CA LEU A 91 -11.91 9.97 -2.10
C LEU A 91 -11.25 11.16 -2.81
N ALA A 92 -11.73 11.54 -4.00
CA ALA A 92 -11.22 12.69 -4.73
C ALA A 92 -11.56 14.01 -4.02
N ALA A 93 -12.72 14.12 -3.39
CA ALA A 93 -13.06 15.30 -2.58
C ALA A 93 -12.18 15.43 -1.32
N ALA A 94 -11.68 14.31 -0.78
CA ALA A 94 -10.75 14.27 0.34
C ALA A 94 -9.29 14.55 -0.07
N ALA A 95 -8.91 14.21 -1.31
CA ALA A 95 -7.57 14.40 -1.84
C ALA A 95 -7.58 15.10 -3.21
N PRO A 96 -8.12 16.33 -3.31
CA PRO A 96 -8.37 17.00 -4.59
C PRO A 96 -7.11 17.37 -5.37
N ASP A 97 -6.00 17.60 -4.66
CA ASP A 97 -4.76 18.06 -5.29
C ASP A 97 -3.92 16.89 -5.83
N SER A 98 -4.27 15.65 -5.47
CA SER A 98 -3.56 14.44 -5.89
C SER A 98 -3.79 14.10 -7.36
N ASP A 99 -2.71 14.07 -8.15
CA ASP A 99 -2.76 13.67 -9.55
C ASP A 99 -3.23 12.23 -9.74
N PHE A 100 -2.86 11.33 -8.81
CA PHE A 100 -3.37 9.96 -8.77
C PHE A 100 -4.91 9.92 -8.71
N MET A 101 -5.52 10.77 -7.88
CA MET A 101 -6.98 10.81 -7.77
C MET A 101 -7.63 11.42 -9.01
N LYS A 102 -7.00 12.43 -9.64
CA LYS A 102 -7.46 13.00 -10.91
C LYS A 102 -7.45 11.94 -12.03
N GLU A 103 -6.40 11.12 -12.11
CA GLU A 103 -6.31 10.01 -13.07
C GLU A 103 -7.38 8.94 -12.79
N LEU A 104 -7.56 8.55 -11.53
CA LEU A 104 -8.58 7.58 -11.14
C LEU A 104 -10.01 8.08 -11.46
N GLN A 105 -10.28 9.38 -11.30
CA GLN A 105 -11.55 9.97 -11.72
C GLN A 105 -11.78 9.86 -13.23
N LYS A 106 -10.73 10.00 -14.04
CA LYS A 106 -10.83 9.81 -15.51
C LYS A 106 -11.20 8.37 -15.85
N GLU A 107 -10.54 7.40 -15.22
CA GLU A 107 -10.82 5.96 -15.41
C GLU A 107 -12.29 5.63 -15.11
N TYR A 108 -12.87 6.24 -14.07
CA TYR A 108 -14.28 6.03 -13.69
C TYR A 108 -15.28 6.92 -14.46
N GLY A 109 -14.80 7.79 -15.36
CA GLY A 109 -15.61 8.73 -16.13
C GLY A 109 -16.34 9.76 -15.26
N LEU A 110 -15.61 10.40 -14.35
CA LEU A 110 -16.14 11.33 -13.33
C LEU A 110 -15.69 12.80 -13.55
N GLN A 111 -15.31 13.17 -14.77
CA GLN A 111 -14.82 14.51 -15.08
C GLN A 111 -15.95 15.56 -14.94
N GLY A 112 -15.68 16.69 -14.26
CA GLY A 112 -16.59 17.84 -14.18
C GLY A 112 -17.74 17.73 -13.17
N GLU A 113 -17.76 16.72 -12.30
CA GLU A 113 -18.81 16.54 -11.29
C GLU A 113 -18.34 16.88 -9.86
N GLU A 114 -18.27 18.17 -9.51
CA GLU A 114 -18.01 18.61 -8.13
C GLU A 114 -19.28 18.51 -7.28
N ARG A 115 -19.51 17.33 -6.71
CA ARG A 115 -20.73 17.02 -5.94
C ARG A 115 -20.60 17.21 -4.43
N PHE A 116 -19.38 17.38 -3.93
CA PHE A 116 -19.06 17.43 -2.50
C PHE A 116 -18.15 18.63 -2.20
N GLN A 117 -18.20 19.10 -0.95
CA GLN A 117 -17.27 20.13 -0.48
C GLN A 117 -15.84 19.60 -0.51
N VAL A 118 -14.97 20.33 -1.18
CA VAL A 118 -13.57 19.96 -1.40
C VAL A 118 -12.71 20.58 -0.30
N THR A 119 -11.89 19.74 0.36
CA THR A 119 -10.88 20.23 1.31
C THR A 119 -9.59 20.51 0.52
N ARG A 120 -9.37 21.77 0.13
CA ARG A 120 -8.17 22.15 -0.64
C ARG A 120 -6.90 22.01 0.20
N GLY A 121 -5.79 21.66 -0.44
CA GLY A 121 -4.48 21.48 0.19
C GLY A 121 -4.19 20.06 0.71
N GLU A 122 -5.07 19.09 0.42
CA GLU A 122 -4.94 17.72 0.89
C GLU A 122 -4.71 16.75 -0.28
N ASP A 123 -3.71 15.88 -0.12
CA ASP A 123 -3.38 14.80 -1.06
C ASP A 123 -3.72 13.42 -0.46
N CYS A 124 -4.14 13.35 0.81
CA CYS A 124 -4.26 12.10 1.56
C CYS A 124 -5.66 11.49 1.47
N ILE A 125 -5.77 10.27 0.94
CA ILE A 125 -7.05 9.50 0.95
C ILE A 125 -7.28 8.69 2.23
N LEU A 126 -6.47 8.90 3.28
CA LEU A 126 -6.55 8.18 4.56
C LEU A 126 -6.57 6.65 4.42
N CYS A 127 -5.81 6.10 3.46
CA CYS A 127 -5.76 4.66 3.21
C CYS A 127 -5.12 3.87 4.37
N GLY A 128 -4.24 4.51 5.15
CA GLY A 128 -3.54 3.91 6.30
C GLY A 128 -2.32 3.07 5.94
N LEU A 129 -1.95 2.93 4.65
CA LEU A 129 -0.78 2.15 4.24
C LEU A 129 0.52 2.68 4.85
N CYS A 130 0.69 4.00 4.90
CA CYS A 130 1.88 4.63 5.47
C CYS A 130 2.06 4.34 6.96
N VAL A 131 0.99 4.46 7.74
CA VAL A 131 0.99 4.15 9.18
C VAL A 131 1.34 2.68 9.39
N ARG A 132 0.65 1.78 8.68
CA ARG A 132 0.91 0.35 8.79
C ARG A 132 2.31 -0.05 8.37
N ALA A 133 2.85 0.53 7.29
CA ALA A 133 4.24 0.29 6.91
C ALA A 133 5.22 0.68 8.03
N CYS A 134 4.93 1.75 8.76
CA CYS A 134 5.74 2.18 9.91
C CYS A 134 5.58 1.23 11.13
N GLU A 135 4.38 0.69 11.33
CA GLU A 135 4.07 -0.29 12.38
C GLU A 135 4.69 -1.66 12.11
N GLU A 136 4.61 -2.18 10.88
CA GLU A 136 5.22 -3.45 10.48
C GLU A 136 6.75 -3.41 10.58
N LEU A 137 7.34 -2.24 10.33
CA LEU A 137 8.77 -2.03 10.57
C LEU A 137 9.10 -1.88 12.06
N GLY A 138 8.12 -1.78 12.97
CA GLY A 138 8.32 -1.65 14.41
C GLY A 138 8.78 -0.26 14.89
N ILE A 139 8.58 0.79 14.07
CA ILE A 139 9.10 2.14 14.34
C ILE A 139 8.04 3.05 14.99
N TYR A 140 6.79 2.96 14.54
CA TYR A 140 5.65 3.72 15.10
C TYR A 140 5.81 5.26 15.11
N ALA A 141 6.53 5.83 14.14
CA ALA A 141 6.78 7.28 14.06
C ALA A 141 5.57 8.14 13.65
N ILE A 142 4.56 7.55 13.01
CA ILE A 142 3.37 8.24 12.50
C ILE A 142 2.10 7.45 12.83
N SER A 143 0.98 8.16 12.98
CA SER A 143 -0.33 7.55 13.26
C SER A 143 -1.48 8.38 12.68
N THR A 144 -2.70 7.83 12.70
CA THR A 144 -3.89 8.63 12.41
C THR A 144 -4.35 9.39 13.65
N VAL A 145 -4.40 10.71 13.55
CA VAL A 145 -4.88 11.61 14.60
C VAL A 145 -6.24 12.20 14.24
N ASN A 146 -6.93 12.77 15.24
CA ASN A 146 -8.28 13.33 15.14
C ASN A 146 -9.37 12.31 14.74
N ARG A 147 -10.59 12.79 14.46
CA ARG A 147 -11.77 11.97 14.14
C ARG A 147 -12.66 12.69 13.11
N GLY A 148 -13.50 11.91 12.41
CA GLY A 148 -14.43 12.45 11.43
C GLY A 148 -13.69 13.14 10.27
N ILE A 149 -14.20 14.29 9.84
CA ILE A 149 -13.65 15.06 8.71
C ILE A 149 -12.31 15.74 9.02
N THR A 150 -11.90 15.84 10.29
CA THR A 150 -10.61 16.42 10.68
C THR A 150 -9.50 15.38 10.85
N LYS A 151 -9.80 14.10 10.57
CA LYS A 151 -8.86 12.99 10.65
C LYS A 151 -7.72 13.18 9.65
N LYS A 152 -6.48 13.02 10.12
CA LYS A 152 -5.26 13.12 9.29
C LYS A 152 -4.18 12.14 9.76
N VAL A 153 -3.19 11.87 8.91
CA VAL A 153 -1.97 11.17 9.31
C VAL A 153 -0.96 12.22 9.79
N SER A 154 -0.35 12.01 10.95
CA SER A 154 0.62 12.95 11.51
C SER A 154 1.62 12.25 12.42
N THR A 155 2.69 12.96 12.76
CA THR A 155 3.61 12.60 13.84
C THR A 155 3.01 12.99 15.20
N PRO A 156 3.53 12.46 16.31
CA PRO A 156 3.16 12.92 17.65
C PRO A 156 3.27 14.44 17.77
N PHE A 157 2.21 15.08 18.25
CA PHE A 157 2.09 16.54 18.40
C PHE A 157 2.31 17.36 17.12
N THR A 158 2.30 16.74 15.93
CA THR A 158 2.69 17.39 14.66
C THR A 158 4.13 17.91 14.66
N GLU A 159 5.00 17.30 15.48
CA GLU A 159 6.42 17.63 15.57
C GLU A 159 7.29 16.52 14.96
N PRO A 160 8.52 16.80 14.51
CA PRO A 160 9.43 15.78 14.02
C PRO A 160 9.60 14.64 15.04
N SER A 161 9.30 13.41 14.63
CA SER A 161 9.34 12.26 15.54
C SER A 161 10.78 11.77 15.76
N GLU A 162 11.19 11.69 17.03
CA GLU A 162 12.51 11.19 17.42
C GLU A 162 12.76 9.74 16.98
N VAL A 163 11.73 8.89 17.06
CA VAL A 163 11.83 7.47 16.67
C VAL A 163 11.86 7.26 15.15
N CYS A 164 11.54 8.28 14.35
CA CYS A 164 11.64 8.18 12.91
C CYS A 164 13.10 7.97 12.49
N ILE A 165 13.37 6.90 11.76
CA ILE A 165 14.69 6.54 11.20
C ILE A 165 14.89 7.02 9.76
N GLY A 166 13.90 7.68 9.16
CA GLY A 166 14.02 8.23 7.81
C GLY A 166 14.06 7.20 6.67
N CYS A 167 13.53 5.98 6.88
CA CYS A 167 13.55 4.90 5.88
C CYS A 167 12.72 5.17 4.61
N GLY A 168 11.81 6.16 4.63
CA GLY A 168 11.00 6.52 3.47
C GLY A 168 9.90 5.50 3.10
N ALA A 169 9.78 4.37 3.81
CA ALA A 169 8.78 3.33 3.52
C ALA A 169 7.35 3.88 3.46
N CYS A 170 7.00 4.81 4.35
CA CYS A 170 5.68 5.44 4.38
C CYS A 170 5.37 6.24 3.09
N ALA A 171 6.37 6.91 2.51
CA ALA A 171 6.23 7.63 1.25
C ALA A 171 6.15 6.67 0.06
N TYR A 172 6.97 5.61 0.07
CA TYR A 172 6.98 4.59 -0.98
C TYR A 172 5.63 3.88 -1.14
N VAL A 173 4.96 3.54 -0.03
CA VAL A 173 3.64 2.87 -0.08
C VAL A 173 2.47 3.83 -0.29
N CYS A 174 2.70 5.14 -0.39
CA CYS A 174 1.64 6.14 -0.48
C CYS A 174 1.09 6.21 -1.92
N PRO A 175 -0.15 5.77 -2.20
CA PRO A 175 -0.67 5.73 -3.57
C PRO A 175 -0.84 7.14 -4.17
N THR A 176 -1.09 8.14 -3.34
CA THR A 176 -1.37 9.51 -3.78
C THR A 176 -0.16 10.43 -3.76
N GLY A 177 1.00 9.95 -3.27
CA GLY A 177 2.18 10.79 -3.09
C GLY A 177 2.00 11.91 -2.05
N SER A 178 1.10 11.75 -1.08
CA SER A 178 0.82 12.76 -0.05
C SER A 178 2.02 13.02 0.89
N ILE A 179 2.88 12.02 1.11
CA ILE A 179 4.09 12.17 1.93
C ILE A 179 5.24 12.55 1.01
N LYS A 180 5.75 13.79 1.16
CA LYS A 180 6.86 14.29 0.35
C LYS A 180 8.20 13.94 1.01
N VAL A 181 9.12 13.42 0.20
CA VAL A 181 10.51 13.14 0.60
C VAL A 181 11.41 13.99 -0.29
N LYS A 182 12.35 14.72 0.33
CA LYS A 182 13.36 15.49 -0.40
C LYS A 182 14.72 14.86 -0.16
N GLU A 183 15.47 14.60 -1.23
CA GLU A 183 16.83 14.07 -1.14
C GLU A 183 17.79 14.96 -1.92
N GLU A 184 18.65 15.69 -1.21
CA GLU A 184 19.61 16.62 -1.80
C GLU A 184 20.91 16.62 -0.99
N GLY A 185 22.05 16.66 -1.67
CA GLY A 185 23.36 16.81 -1.03
C GLY A 185 23.72 15.72 0.00
N GLY A 186 23.25 14.48 -0.19
CA GLY A 186 23.48 13.38 0.76
C GLY A 186 22.64 13.50 2.04
N LYS A 187 21.52 14.24 2.00
CA LYS A 187 20.55 14.33 3.09
C LYS A 187 19.17 13.93 2.60
N ARG A 188 18.37 13.35 3.48
CA ARG A 188 16.95 13.07 3.26
C ARG A 188 16.11 13.86 4.26
N GLU A 189 15.10 14.58 3.80
CA GLU A 189 14.12 15.25 4.65
C GLU A 189 12.76 14.59 4.50
N ILE A 190 12.17 14.21 5.63
CA ILE A 190 10.83 13.63 5.71
C ILE A 190 10.22 13.95 7.08
N TRP A 191 8.93 14.30 7.12
CA TRP A 191 8.21 14.66 8.36
C TRP A 191 8.89 15.76 9.19
N GLY A 192 9.52 16.74 8.52
CA GLY A 192 10.24 17.84 9.18
C GLY A 192 11.54 17.44 9.88
N LYS A 193 12.03 16.21 9.71
CA LYS A 193 13.32 15.73 10.21
C LYS A 193 14.29 15.52 9.05
N THR A 194 15.53 15.94 9.23
CA THR A 194 16.62 15.75 8.26
C THR A 194 17.54 14.62 8.71
N PHE A 195 17.85 13.71 7.79
CA PHE A 195 18.69 12.54 8.01
C PHE A 195 19.91 12.60 7.10
N ALA A 196 21.08 12.19 7.61
CA ALA A 196 22.26 12.00 6.78
C ALA A 196 22.15 10.68 6.01
N LEU A 197 22.29 10.72 4.69
CA LEU A 197 22.37 9.54 3.86
C LEU A 197 23.81 9.04 3.79
N LEU A 198 23.95 7.72 3.85
CA LEU A 198 25.22 7.02 3.70
C LEU A 198 25.31 6.39 2.30
N PRO A 199 26.51 6.39 1.70
CA PRO A 199 26.74 5.83 0.38
C PRO A 199 26.72 4.30 0.40
N CYS A 200 26.33 3.69 -0.71
CA CYS A 200 26.41 2.25 -0.93
C CYS A 200 27.89 1.79 -0.93
N PRO A 201 28.27 0.77 -0.14
CA PRO A 201 29.64 0.25 -0.12
C PRO A 201 30.15 -0.22 -1.49
N SER A 202 29.24 -0.62 -2.39
CA SER A 202 29.61 -1.13 -3.72
C SER A 202 29.68 -0.07 -4.82
N CYS A 203 28.87 0.99 -4.77
CA CYS A 203 28.76 1.94 -5.89
C CYS A 203 28.82 3.41 -5.49
N GLY A 204 28.93 3.72 -4.20
CA GLY A 204 29.04 5.10 -3.70
C GLY A 204 27.73 5.90 -3.71
N LYS A 205 26.63 5.38 -4.28
CA LYS A 205 25.34 6.10 -4.32
C LYS A 205 24.71 6.17 -2.91
N TYR A 206 24.32 7.36 -2.48
CA TYR A 206 23.51 7.56 -1.27
C TYR A 206 22.18 6.79 -1.34
N PHE A 207 21.85 6.00 -0.31
CA PHE A 207 20.65 5.16 -0.35
C PHE A 207 19.98 4.88 1.00
N ILE A 208 20.73 4.93 2.10
CA ILE A 208 20.24 4.57 3.45
C ILE A 208 20.57 5.68 4.44
N THR A 209 19.71 5.93 5.42
CA THR A 209 20.05 6.86 6.52
C THR A 209 20.96 6.17 7.54
N ARG A 210 21.64 6.95 8.39
CA ARG A 210 22.45 6.39 9.48
C ARG A 210 21.59 5.56 10.44
N GLU A 211 20.46 6.11 10.85
CA GLU A 211 19.52 5.50 11.79
C GLU A 211 18.90 4.24 11.20
N GLU A 212 18.59 4.22 9.90
CA GLU A 212 18.09 3.03 9.22
C GLU A 212 19.16 1.95 9.12
N LEU A 213 20.42 2.31 8.84
CA LEU A 213 21.53 1.36 8.82
C LEU A 213 21.69 0.69 10.19
N GLU A 214 21.78 1.47 11.26
CA GLU A 214 21.88 0.97 12.64
C GLU A 214 20.70 0.07 13.00
N TYR A 215 19.49 0.47 12.61
CA TYR A 215 18.28 -0.33 12.83
C TYR A 215 18.33 -1.69 12.12
N VAL A 216 18.70 -1.71 10.84
CA VAL A 216 18.81 -2.95 10.05
C VAL A 216 19.90 -3.85 10.62
N GLN A 217 21.04 -3.30 11.02
CA GLN A 217 22.12 -4.07 11.65
C GLN A 217 21.66 -4.73 12.96
N ALA A 218 20.98 -3.97 13.82
CA ALA A 218 20.48 -4.49 15.09
C ALA A 218 19.45 -5.61 14.91
N LYS A 219 18.62 -5.54 13.85
CA LYS A 219 17.58 -6.56 13.58
C LYS A 219 18.07 -7.79 12.84
N THR A 220 19.03 -7.62 11.92
CA THR A 220 19.45 -8.70 11.00
C THR A 220 20.81 -9.29 11.33
N GLY A 221 21.64 -8.60 12.12
CA GLY A 221 23.04 -8.97 12.36
C GLY A 221 23.93 -8.87 11.11
N LEU A 222 23.44 -8.29 10.01
CA LEU A 222 24.23 -8.12 8.79
C LEU A 222 25.33 -7.07 9.00
N ALA A 223 26.53 -7.41 8.54
CA ALA A 223 27.64 -6.46 8.48
C ALA A 223 27.30 -5.30 7.51
N PRO A 224 27.73 -4.06 7.80
CA PRO A 224 27.34 -2.90 6.99
C PRO A 224 27.74 -3.02 5.52
N GLU A 225 28.83 -3.73 5.21
CA GLU A 225 29.31 -3.95 3.84
C GLU A 225 28.37 -4.84 3.01
N LYS A 226 27.51 -5.63 3.67
CA LYS A 226 26.50 -6.48 3.02
C LYS A 226 25.18 -5.75 2.77
N ILE A 227 25.00 -4.56 3.36
CA ILE A 227 23.79 -3.75 3.17
C ILE A 227 24.00 -2.87 1.94
N LEU A 228 23.49 -3.35 0.80
CA LEU A 228 23.64 -2.70 -0.49
C LEU A 228 22.35 -2.02 -0.94
N CYS A 229 22.51 -0.99 -1.77
CA CYS A 229 21.40 -0.37 -2.48
C CYS A 229 20.69 -1.38 -3.39
N GLU A 230 19.43 -1.10 -3.75
CA GLU A 230 18.58 -2.02 -4.53
C GLU A 230 19.28 -2.55 -5.79
N LYS A 231 19.88 -1.66 -6.58
CA LYS A 231 20.59 -2.01 -7.82
C LYS A 231 21.77 -2.95 -7.57
N CYS A 232 22.67 -2.62 -6.64
CA CYS A 232 23.82 -3.47 -6.34
C CYS A 232 23.42 -4.82 -5.73
N ARG A 233 22.32 -4.84 -4.95
CA ARG A 233 21.76 -6.08 -4.40
C ARG A 233 21.24 -7.00 -5.50
N GLN A 234 20.50 -6.45 -6.47
CA GLN A 234 20.01 -7.18 -7.64
C GLN A 234 21.17 -7.70 -8.51
N GLU A 235 22.18 -6.87 -8.78
CA GLU A 235 23.38 -7.27 -9.53
C GLU A 235 24.14 -8.42 -8.82
N GLN A 236 24.30 -8.34 -7.50
CA GLN A 236 24.96 -9.38 -6.72
C GLN A 236 24.17 -10.70 -6.74
N ALA A 237 22.84 -10.64 -6.62
CA ALA A 237 21.98 -11.82 -6.74
C ALA A 237 22.06 -12.43 -8.14
N GLY A 238 22.06 -11.61 -9.19
CA GLY A 238 22.21 -12.04 -10.58
C GLY A 238 23.55 -12.73 -10.85
N ARG A 239 24.66 -12.21 -10.31
CA ARG A 239 25.99 -12.86 -10.42
C ARG A 239 25.99 -14.25 -9.77
N LYS A 240 25.50 -14.35 -8.53
CA LYS A 240 25.37 -15.65 -7.84
C LYS A 240 24.55 -16.65 -8.63
N MET A 241 23.44 -16.21 -9.23
CA MET A 241 22.61 -17.06 -10.07
C MET A 241 23.37 -17.52 -11.33
N GLY A 242 24.10 -16.61 -11.97
CA GLY A 242 24.95 -16.93 -13.13
C GLY A 242 26.04 -17.94 -12.81
N ASP A 243 26.64 -17.88 -11.62
CA ASP A 243 27.63 -18.85 -11.16
C ASP A 243 27.00 -20.24 -10.95
N VAL A 244 25.79 -20.31 -10.37
CA VAL A 244 25.02 -21.56 -10.26
C VAL A 244 24.73 -22.18 -11.63
N PHE A 245 24.36 -21.38 -12.63
CA PHE A 245 24.12 -21.89 -13.99
C PHE A 245 25.40 -22.40 -14.67
N LYS A 246 26.55 -21.78 -14.42
CA LYS A 246 27.84 -22.28 -14.90
C LYS A 246 28.18 -23.64 -14.27
N ASP A 247 27.94 -23.79 -12.97
CA ASP A 247 28.19 -25.04 -12.25
C ASP A 247 27.27 -26.19 -12.71
N ILE A 248 26.04 -25.87 -13.14
CA ILE A 248 25.11 -26.85 -13.75
C ILE A 248 25.55 -27.21 -15.17
N ALA A 249 25.99 -26.23 -15.97
CA ALA A 249 26.41 -26.45 -17.36
C ALA A 249 27.75 -27.20 -17.49
N MET A 250 28.52 -27.32 -16.40
CA MET A 250 29.78 -28.07 -16.33
C MET A 250 29.61 -29.52 -15.85
N LYS A 251 28.37 -29.98 -15.62
CA LYS A 251 28.01 -31.38 -15.37
C LYS A 251 27.26 -31.96 -16.56
#